data_AF-A0A357Z369-F1
#
_entry.id   AF-A0A357Z369-F1
#
_cell.length_a   1.000
_cell.length_b   1.000
_cell.length_c   1.000
_cell.angle_alpha   90.00
_cell.angle_beta   90.00
_cell.angle_gamma   90.00
#
_symmetry.space_group_name_H-M   'P 1'
#
loop_
_entity.id
_entity.type
_entity.pdbx_description
1 polymer ?
#
loop_
_entity_poly.entity_id
_entity_poly.type
_entity_poly.pdbx_seq_one_letter_code
_entity_poly.pdbx_strand_id
1 'polypeptide(L)'
;MEKIASFRVDHTKLLPGIYVSRVDGDIITYDIRMRKPNTPPYLPNAALHTIEHLFATFARNSEYGDRVIYFGPMGCRTGFYLLLRNVEKADAVRLI
;
A
#
# COMPACT_ATOMS: atom_id res chain seq x y z
N MET A 1 -2.35 24.70 -5.67
CA MET A 1 -1.62 23.70 -4.87
C MET A 1 -1.52 22.43 -5.70
N GLU A 2 -0.31 21.91 -5.88
CA GLU A 2 -0.12 20.62 -6.56
C GLU A 2 -0.68 19.48 -5.72
N LYS A 3 -1.59 18.70 -6.31
CA LYS A 3 -2.19 17.53 -5.65
C LYS A 3 -1.27 16.32 -5.79
N ILE A 4 -1.00 15.64 -4.68
CA ILE A 4 -0.39 14.30 -4.67
C ILE A 4 -1.29 13.29 -5.41
N ALA A 5 -0.72 12.18 -5.89
CA ALA A 5 -1.42 11.18 -6.71
C ALA A 5 -2.75 10.70 -6.07
N SER A 6 -2.73 10.37 -4.78
CA SER A 6 -3.94 9.93 -4.05
C SER A 6 -5.09 10.94 -4.14
N PHE A 7 -4.80 12.25 -4.08
CA PHE A 7 -5.84 13.30 -4.10
C PHE A 7 -6.45 13.53 -5.50
N ARG A 8 -5.96 12.82 -6.51
CA ARG A 8 -6.51 12.81 -7.87
C ARG A 8 -7.45 11.61 -8.10
N VAL A 9 -7.57 10.69 -7.16
CA VAL A 9 -8.43 9.50 -7.23
C VAL A 9 -9.84 9.79 -6.71
N ASP A 10 -10.85 9.34 -7.45
CA ASP A 10 -12.25 9.35 -7.00
C ASP A 10 -12.50 8.22 -5.98
N HIS A 11 -12.37 8.56 -4.69
CA HIS A 11 -12.54 7.62 -3.59
C HIS A 11 -13.99 7.14 -3.42
N THR A 12 -14.97 7.73 -4.10
CA THR A 12 -16.36 7.24 -4.07
C THR A 12 -16.55 5.96 -4.90
N LYS A 13 -15.65 5.73 -5.86
CA LYS A 13 -15.66 4.58 -6.77
C LYS A 13 -14.61 3.52 -6.44
N LEU A 14 -13.66 3.84 -5.58
CA LEU A 14 -12.57 2.95 -5.20
C LEU A 14 -13.08 1.82 -4.29
N LEU A 15 -12.68 0.59 -4.58
CA LEU A 15 -13.02 -0.63 -3.82
C LEU A 15 -11.77 -1.20 -3.14
N PRO A 16 -11.93 -2.15 -2.20
CA PRO A 16 -10.80 -2.94 -1.72
C PRO A 16 -10.08 -3.65 -2.88
N GLY A 17 -8.75 -3.65 -2.86
CA GLY A 17 -7.93 -4.15 -3.95
C GLY A 17 -6.50 -3.62 -3.90
N ILE A 18 -5.69 -4.00 -4.89
CA ILE A 18 -4.31 -3.55 -5.05
C ILE A 18 -4.24 -2.68 -6.30
N TYR A 19 -3.76 -1.45 -6.15
CA TYR A 19 -3.66 -0.48 -7.23
C TYR A 19 -2.24 0.09 -7.33
N VAL A 20 -1.80 0.40 -8.55
CA VAL A 20 -0.64 1.27 -8.72
C VAL A 20 -1.06 2.70 -8.39
N SER A 21 -0.52 3.26 -7.31
CA SER A 21 -0.80 4.64 -6.90
C SER A 21 0.02 5.64 -7.71
N ARG A 22 1.33 5.37 -7.86
CA ARG A 22 2.25 6.16 -8.69
C ARG A 22 3.51 5.37 -9.04
N VAL A 23 4.22 5.85 -10.04
CA VAL A 23 5.52 5.34 -10.49
C VAL A 23 6.51 6.51 -10.47
N ASP A 24 7.56 6.38 -9.67
CA ASP A 24 8.60 7.40 -9.49
C ASP A 24 9.96 6.78 -9.90
N GLY A 25 10.32 6.91 -11.18
CA GLY A 25 11.52 6.27 -11.72
C GLY A 25 11.43 4.75 -11.65
N ASP A 26 12.33 4.14 -10.89
CA ASP A 26 12.41 2.69 -10.71
C ASP A 26 11.57 2.15 -9.53
N ILE A 27 10.79 3.03 -8.87
CA ILE A 27 9.95 2.70 -7.73
C ILE A 27 8.47 2.71 -8.14
N ILE A 28 7.75 1.65 -7.79
CA ILE A 28 6.29 1.58 -7.88
C ILE A 28 5.71 1.66 -6.47
N THR A 29 4.79 2.60 -6.26
CA THR A 29 3.99 2.69 -5.03
C THR A 29 2.66 1.97 -5.24
N TYR A 30 2.39 0.95 -4.44
CA TYR A 30 1.15 0.19 -4.44
C TYR A 30 0.22 0.68 -3.32
N ASP A 31 -1.02 1.00 -3.66
CA ASP A 31 -2.13 1.23 -2.73
C ASP A 31 -2.81 -0.12 -2.45
N ILE A 32 -2.61 -0.63 -1.24
CA ILE A 32 -3.22 -1.88 -0.76
C ILE A 32 -4.46 -1.49 0.04
N ARG A 33 -5.61 -1.47 -0.63
CA ARG A 33 -6.88 -1.01 -0.08
C ARG A 33 -7.62 -2.16 0.58
N MET A 34 -7.79 -2.10 1.90
CA MET A 34 -8.46 -3.14 2.69
C MET A 34 -9.90 -2.79 3.07
N ARG A 35 -10.24 -1.49 3.10
CA ARG A 35 -11.60 -0.99 3.39
C ARG A 35 -12.05 -0.04 2.30
N LYS A 36 -13.34 -0.08 1.98
CA LYS A 36 -13.97 0.92 1.11
C LYS A 36 -13.80 2.31 1.74
N PRO A 37 -13.30 3.32 1.02
CA PRO A 37 -13.16 4.67 1.56
C PRO A 37 -14.47 5.22 2.13
N ASN A 38 -14.36 6.03 3.19
CA ASN A 38 -15.49 6.69 3.87
C ASN A 38 -16.60 5.74 4.36
N THR A 39 -16.30 4.45 4.50
CA THR A 39 -17.25 3.42 4.93
C THR A 39 -16.74 2.74 6.20
N PRO A 40 -17.19 3.14 7.40
CA PRO A 40 -16.83 2.47 8.64
C PRO A 40 -17.39 1.03 8.68
N PRO A 41 -16.76 0.11 9.46
CA PRO A 41 -15.63 0.35 10.34
C PRO A 41 -14.28 0.45 9.60
N TYR A 42 -13.44 1.39 10.05
CA TYR A 42 -12.05 1.50 9.61
C TYR A 42 -11.18 0.46 10.31
N LEU A 43 -9.94 0.27 9.84
CA LEU A 43 -8.98 -0.58 10.54
C LEU A 43 -8.64 0.03 11.91
N PRO A 44 -8.77 -0.71 13.02
CA PRO A 44 -8.32 -0.25 14.33
C PRO A 44 -6.82 0.02 14.33
N ASN A 45 -6.37 1.01 15.10
CA ASN A 45 -4.94 1.35 15.16
C ASN A 45 -4.07 0.16 15.61
N ALA A 46 -4.55 -0.64 16.57
CA ALA A 46 -3.84 -1.84 17.01
C ALA A 46 -3.65 -2.83 15.85
N ALA A 47 -4.70 -3.09 15.06
CA ALA A 47 -4.61 -3.98 13.90
C ALA A 47 -3.71 -3.41 12.79
N LEU A 48 -3.81 -2.10 12.51
CA LEU A 48 -2.93 -1.44 11.54
C LEU A 48 -1.46 -1.61 11.91
N HIS A 49 -1.13 -1.32 13.16
CA HIS A 49 0.23 -1.39 13.68
C HIS A 49 0.75 -2.84 13.71
N THR A 50 -0.08 -3.80 14.10
CA THR A 50 0.30 -5.22 14.03
C THR A 50 0.58 -5.65 12.58
N ILE A 51 -0.28 -5.30 11.63
CA ILE A 51 -0.07 -5.62 10.21
C ILE A 51 1.17 -4.92 9.66
N GLU A 52 1.41 -3.66 10.03
CA GLU A 52 2.63 -2.91 9.70
C GLU A 52 3.88 -3.71 10.06
N HIS A 53 4.00 -4.14 11.31
CA HIS A 53 5.15 -4.94 11.76
C HIS A 53 5.24 -6.30 11.05
N LEU A 54 4.14 -7.06 10.99
CA LEU A 54 4.15 -8.41 10.41
C LEU A 54 4.53 -8.39 8.93
N PHE A 55 3.91 -7.52 8.14
CA PHE A 55 4.17 -7.45 6.70
C PHE A 55 5.53 -6.83 6.42
N ALA A 56 5.94 -5.79 7.16
CA ALA A 56 7.27 -5.21 7.01
C ALA A 56 8.38 -6.25 7.27
N THR A 57 8.20 -7.13 8.25
CA THR A 57 9.10 -8.26 8.51
C THR A 57 9.01 -9.30 7.39
N PHE A 58 7.81 -9.75 7.02
CA PHE A 58 7.61 -10.74 5.97
C PHE A 58 8.23 -10.31 4.63
N ALA A 59 7.88 -9.12 4.16
CA ALA A 59 8.32 -8.63 2.85
C ALA A 59 9.85 -8.45 2.80
N ARG A 60 10.48 -7.98 3.90
CA ARG A 60 11.93 -7.84 3.97
C ARG A 60 12.69 -9.16 4.08
N ASN A 61 12.02 -10.24 4.46
CA ASN A 61 12.60 -11.60 4.47
C ASN A 61 12.24 -12.41 3.21
N SER A 62 11.62 -11.78 2.20
CA SER A 62 11.38 -12.39 0.89
C SER A 62 12.60 -12.27 -0.03
N GLU A 63 12.54 -12.88 -1.22
CA GLU A 63 13.53 -12.69 -2.29
C GLU A 63 13.64 -11.23 -2.78
N TYR A 64 12.67 -10.38 -2.45
CA TYR A 64 12.64 -8.96 -2.78
C TYR A 64 13.07 -8.06 -1.61
N GLY A 65 13.64 -8.61 -0.53
CA GLY A 65 13.92 -7.85 0.70
C GLY A 65 14.68 -6.55 0.47
N ASP A 66 15.76 -6.57 -0.31
CA ASP A 66 16.58 -5.40 -0.67
C ASP A 66 15.86 -4.39 -1.58
N ARG A 67 14.71 -4.78 -2.13
CA ARG A 67 13.87 -3.98 -3.03
C ARG A 67 12.65 -3.38 -2.33
N VAL A 68 12.39 -3.74 -1.07
CA VAL A 68 11.32 -3.14 -0.25
C VAL A 68 11.80 -1.80 0.32
N ILE A 69 11.31 -0.70 -0.26
CA ILE A 69 11.68 0.65 0.18
C ILE A 69 10.88 1.05 1.42
N TYR A 70 9.58 0.75 1.43
CA TYR A 70 8.67 1.13 2.51
C TYR A 70 7.42 0.26 2.51
N PHE A 71 6.93 -0.06 3.71
CA PHE A 71 5.56 -0.52 3.94
C PHE A 71 5.01 0.25 5.14
N GLY A 72 3.79 0.78 5.04
CA GLY A 72 3.18 1.42 6.19
C GLY A 72 1.73 1.87 5.99
N PRO A 73 1.03 2.18 7.10
CA PRO A 73 -0.40 2.40 7.10
C PRO A 73 -0.76 3.77 6.52
N MET A 74 -1.90 3.82 5.83
CA MET A 74 -2.50 5.10 5.46
C MET A 74 -3.20 5.73 6.67
N GLY A 75 -3.01 7.04 6.89
CA GLY A 75 -3.64 7.76 7.99
C GLY A 75 -5.18 7.76 7.97
N CYS A 76 -5.80 7.52 6.80
CA CYS A 76 -7.25 7.33 6.70
C CYS A 76 -7.73 5.95 7.18
N ARG A 77 -6.83 5.05 7.59
CA ARG A 77 -7.10 3.74 8.19
C ARG A 77 -7.90 2.77 7.32
N THR A 78 -7.69 2.86 5.99
CA THR A 78 -8.38 1.99 5.02
C THR A 78 -7.44 1.10 4.21
N GLY A 79 -6.13 1.19 4.44
CA GLY A 79 -5.13 0.44 3.69
C GLY A 79 -3.70 0.82 4.03
N PHE A 80 -2.77 0.36 3.20
CA PHE A 80 -1.32 0.54 3.34
C PHE A 80 -0.70 0.97 2.00
N TYR A 81 0.46 1.62 2.08
CA TYR A 81 1.33 1.77 0.91
C TYR A 81 2.50 0.80 0.98
N LEU A 82 2.80 0.14 -0.14
CA LEU A 82 4.01 -0.65 -0.35
C LEU A 82 4.82 -0.03 -1.49
N LEU A 83 6.09 0.28 -1.26
CA LEU A 83 7.01 0.78 -2.27
C LEU A 83 8.03 -0.30 -2.60
N LEU A 84 8.06 -0.70 -3.87
CA LEU A 84 9.03 -1.68 -4.39
C LEU A 84 9.86 -1.05 -5.51
N ARG A 85 11.16 -1.33 -5.49
CA ARG A 85 12.10 -0.91 -6.54
C ARG A 85 12.41 -2.06 -7.49
N ASN A 86 12.29 -1.87 -8.80
CA ASN A 86 12.65 -2.88 -9.81
C ASN A 86 12.04 -4.28 -9.53
N VAL A 87 10.75 -4.31 -9.16
CA VAL A 87 9.97 -5.55 -9.01
C VAL A 87 8.82 -5.52 -10.00
N GLU A 88 8.68 -6.60 -10.78
CA GLU A 88 7.59 -6.72 -11.74
C GLU A 88 6.22 -6.73 -11.05
N LYS A 89 5.20 -6.20 -11.72
CA LYS A 89 3.87 -6.05 -11.09
C LYS A 89 3.27 -7.38 -10.67
N ALA A 90 3.51 -8.45 -11.44
CA ALA A 90 3.03 -9.79 -11.11
C ALA A 90 3.69 -10.35 -9.83
N ASP A 91 4.98 -10.08 -9.63
CA ASP A 91 5.72 -10.45 -8.43
C ASP A 91 5.29 -9.62 -7.22
N ALA A 92 5.06 -8.33 -7.41
CA ALA A 92 4.54 -7.46 -6.37
C ALA A 92 3.18 -7.96 -5.85
N VAL A 93 2.29 -8.42 -6.74
CA VAL A 93 1.00 -9.01 -6.35
C VAL A 93 1.18 -10.36 -5.64
N ARG A 94 2.19 -11.17 -5.99
CA ARG A 94 2.50 -12.42 -5.25
C ARG A 94 3.02 -12.17 -3.85
N LEU A 95 3.70 -11.04 -3.64
CA LEU A 95 4.26 -10.65 -2.34
C LEU A 95 3.17 -10.12 -1.38
N ILE A 96 2.08 -9.57 -1.90
CA ILE A 96 0.98 -8.96 -1.14
C ILE A 96 -0.09 -10.01 -0.80
#